data_AF-A0A7Y5RVB2-F1
#
_entry.id   AF-A0A7Y5RVB2-F1
#
_cell.length_a   1.000
_cell.length_b   1.000
_cell.length_c   1.000
_cell.angle_alpha   90.00
_cell.angle_beta   90.00
_cell.angle_gamma   90.00
#
_symmetry.space_group_name_H-M   'P 1'
#
loop_
_entity.id
_entity.type
_entity.pdbx_description
1 polymer ?
#
loop_
_entity_poly.entity_id
_entity_poly.type
_entity_poly.pdbx_seq_one_letter_code
_entity_poly.pdbx_strand_id
1 'polypeptide(L)'
;MRTRTFSCARLARLTILAALACVLTPSRLYAEAPFADLTFEAASSAAERQGKLLMVDFYTTWCPPCKMLDKTTWKDAQVCAWLEKHTIALKVDAEKDRELSRRYGVRGYPTMVFLRPDGSEIGRLVGYRDAAAFVRESSALLAGMDRPGTGGPASNDPMARMKHARTLEQNGKLKEALDEYLWCWDHGTDHEPAFRGVRESFLLDDIKRLGAQLPAATEALKSRRDAAEKATLAGEEASRHAAELCALNRVLEEPRRSLGVFDQLKEKGESGLAARREMSPYLIDVLLADRRYADVLDGRGDVTAQVIRDIELIERMDRQAKLPKEQQKQMMEFMRGRLRADAGKFYEALLGVGQHEQAERIAERLLLFDSASGPVLLEHARRAGANRAVEALTKRIAANEKKS
;
A
#
# COMPACT_ATOMS: atom_id res chain seq x y z
N MET A 1 63.83 -79.98 -30.08
CA MET A 1 63.46 -80.06 -28.66
C MET A 1 62.04 -79.55 -28.49
N ARG A 2 61.24 -80.30 -27.72
CA ARG A 2 59.91 -79.91 -27.23
C ARG A 2 59.98 -78.58 -26.47
N THR A 3 58.98 -77.71 -26.58
CA THR A 3 57.91 -77.54 -25.56
C THR A 3 56.95 -76.40 -25.94
N ARG A 4 55.67 -76.65 -25.70
CA ARG A 4 54.51 -75.75 -25.74
C ARG A 4 54.53 -74.80 -24.53
N THR A 5 53.83 -73.66 -24.61
CA THR A 5 52.83 -73.24 -23.61
C THR A 5 51.85 -72.18 -24.14
N PHE A 6 50.63 -72.25 -23.59
CA PHE A 6 49.33 -71.61 -23.86
C PHE A 6 49.27 -70.13 -23.40
N SER A 7 48.61 -69.19 -24.11
CA SER A 7 47.17 -68.80 -24.16
C SER A 7 46.64 -67.92 -23.01
N CYS A 8 46.17 -66.71 -23.33
CA CYS A 8 45.01 -65.96 -22.76
C CYS A 8 45.10 -64.49 -23.25
N ALA A 9 44.07 -63.73 -23.63
CA ALA A 9 42.66 -63.95 -23.86
C ALA A 9 42.09 -62.67 -24.55
N ARG A 10 41.05 -62.85 -25.40
CA ARG A 10 39.91 -61.94 -25.70
C ARG A 10 40.18 -60.57 -26.34
N LEU A 11 39.75 -60.39 -27.62
CA LEU A 11 38.49 -59.75 -28.08
C LEU A 11 38.48 -58.22 -27.85
N ALA A 12 38.18 -57.32 -28.80
CA ALA A 12 37.27 -57.41 -29.93
C ALA A 12 37.59 -56.36 -31.02
N ARG A 13 37.05 -56.61 -32.22
CA ARG A 13 37.07 -55.81 -33.45
C ARG A 13 36.41 -54.44 -33.28
N LEU A 14 36.91 -53.40 -33.96
CA LEU A 14 36.04 -52.41 -34.60
C LEU A 14 36.71 -51.75 -35.82
N THR A 15 35.93 -51.75 -36.89
CA THR A 15 36.16 -51.38 -38.28
C THR A 15 35.83 -49.90 -38.53
N ILE A 16 36.72 -49.21 -39.28
CA ILE A 16 36.51 -48.30 -40.43
C ILE A 16 35.25 -47.41 -40.42
N LEU A 17 35.38 -46.07 -40.54
CA LEU A 17 34.98 -45.32 -41.76
C LEU A 17 35.23 -43.80 -41.74
N ALA A 18 35.47 -43.33 -42.97
CA ALA A 18 35.77 -42.00 -43.50
C ALA A 18 34.93 -40.83 -42.97
N ALA A 19 35.62 -39.70 -42.73
CA ALA A 19 35.03 -38.39 -42.48
C ALA A 19 34.61 -37.73 -43.80
N LEU A 20 33.29 -37.71 -44.06
CA LEU A 20 32.66 -36.87 -45.06
C LEU A 20 32.27 -35.55 -44.38
N ALA A 21 33.02 -34.47 -44.65
CA ALA A 21 32.71 -33.14 -44.16
C ALA A 21 31.49 -32.59 -44.91
N CYS A 22 30.31 -32.86 -44.35
CA CYS A 22 29.05 -32.26 -44.78
C CYS A 22 29.06 -30.78 -44.37
N VAL A 23 29.17 -29.86 -45.34
CA VAL A 23 28.96 -28.43 -45.13
C VAL A 23 27.47 -28.25 -44.80
N LEU A 24 27.16 -28.23 -43.50
CA LEU A 24 25.85 -27.88 -42.98
C LEU A 24 25.64 -26.37 -43.21
N THR A 25 25.11 -26.00 -44.37
CA THR A 25 24.33 -24.76 -44.44
C THR A 25 23.09 -24.98 -43.57
N PRO A 26 22.87 -24.19 -42.51
CA PRO A 26 21.61 -24.29 -41.79
C PRO A 26 20.51 -23.88 -42.76
N SER A 27 19.72 -24.86 -43.20
CA SER A 27 18.42 -24.64 -43.81
C SER A 27 17.70 -23.66 -42.89
N ARG A 28 17.37 -22.46 -43.39
CA ARG A 28 16.39 -21.59 -42.71
C ARG A 28 15.07 -22.34 -42.75
N LEU A 29 14.86 -23.19 -41.75
CA LEU A 29 13.55 -23.70 -41.38
C LEU A 29 12.70 -22.45 -41.19
N TYR A 30 11.66 -22.31 -42.02
CA TYR A 30 10.61 -21.34 -41.77
C TYR A 30 10.01 -21.70 -40.42
N ALA A 31 10.43 -20.99 -39.37
CA ALA A 31 9.86 -21.13 -38.04
C ALA A 31 8.42 -20.65 -38.15
N GLU A 32 7.47 -21.56 -37.94
CA GLU A 32 6.08 -21.18 -37.69
C GLU A 32 6.06 -20.28 -36.45
N ALA A 33 5.27 -19.21 -36.50
CA ALA A 33 5.20 -18.23 -35.42
C ALA A 33 4.90 -18.92 -34.07
N PRO A 34 5.59 -18.58 -32.96
CA PRO A 34 5.52 -19.33 -31.71
C PRO A 34 4.26 -19.00 -30.89
N PHE A 35 3.08 -19.08 -31.51
CA PHE A 35 1.81 -18.93 -30.81
C PHE A 35 1.46 -20.24 -30.11
N ALA A 36 1.27 -20.16 -28.80
CA ALA A 36 0.91 -21.30 -27.98
C ALA A 36 -0.56 -21.69 -28.19
N ASP A 37 -0.81 -22.99 -28.30
CA ASP A 37 -2.16 -23.56 -28.25
C ASP A 37 -2.57 -23.78 -26.81
N LEU A 38 -2.90 -22.68 -26.12
CA LEU A 38 -3.29 -22.64 -24.71
C LEU A 38 -4.49 -21.74 -24.52
N THR A 39 -5.28 -21.99 -23.46
CA THR A 39 -6.26 -20.99 -22.99
C THR A 39 -5.54 -19.77 -22.45
N PHE A 40 -6.24 -18.64 -22.35
CA PHE A 40 -5.70 -17.42 -21.76
C PHE A 40 -5.14 -17.68 -20.35
N GLU A 41 -5.87 -18.39 -19.50
CA GLU A 41 -5.47 -18.71 -18.12
C GLU A 41 -4.24 -19.63 -18.06
N ALA A 42 -4.18 -20.63 -18.96
CA ALA A 42 -3.05 -21.55 -19.04
C ALA A 42 -1.80 -20.84 -19.57
N ALA A 43 -1.95 -19.94 -20.53
CA ALA A 43 -0.88 -19.09 -21.03
C ALA A 43 -0.38 -18.14 -19.93
N SER A 44 -1.29 -17.49 -19.19
CA SER A 44 -0.96 -16.64 -18.03
C SER A 44 -0.12 -17.39 -17.01
N SER A 45 -0.55 -18.61 -16.65
CA SER A 45 0.18 -19.48 -15.73
C SER A 45 1.53 -19.92 -16.28
N ALA A 46 1.65 -20.12 -17.59
CA ALA A 46 2.92 -20.44 -18.24
C ALA A 46 3.87 -19.23 -18.27
N ALA A 47 3.34 -18.03 -18.52
CA ALA A 47 4.08 -16.78 -18.53
C ALA A 47 4.65 -16.48 -17.15
N GLU A 48 3.87 -16.68 -16.08
CA GLU A 48 4.32 -16.54 -14.69
C GLU A 48 5.48 -17.50 -14.39
N ARG A 49 5.31 -18.79 -14.68
CA ARG A 49 6.36 -19.81 -14.43
C ARG A 49 7.65 -19.59 -15.21
N GLN A 50 7.55 -19.02 -16.41
CA GLN A 50 8.70 -18.79 -17.29
C GLN A 50 9.31 -17.38 -17.13
N GLY A 51 8.73 -16.52 -16.31
CA GLY A 51 9.16 -15.11 -16.18
C GLY A 51 9.02 -14.34 -17.49
N LYS A 52 8.03 -14.69 -18.32
CA LYS A 52 7.74 -14.06 -19.61
C LYS A 52 6.47 -13.23 -19.51
N LEU A 53 6.28 -12.36 -20.50
CA LEU A 53 5.01 -11.65 -20.68
C LEU A 53 4.00 -12.51 -21.42
N LEU A 54 2.75 -12.06 -21.47
CA LEU A 54 1.79 -12.52 -22.46
C LEU A 54 1.75 -11.54 -23.62
N MET A 55 1.61 -12.06 -24.82
CA MET A 55 1.18 -11.27 -25.96
C MET A 55 -0.07 -11.91 -26.55
N VAL A 56 -1.15 -11.15 -26.72
CA VAL A 56 -2.38 -11.63 -27.36
C VAL A 56 -2.60 -10.87 -28.65
N ASP A 57 -2.52 -11.56 -29.79
CA ASP A 57 -2.94 -11.05 -31.10
C ASP A 57 -4.44 -11.29 -31.28
N PHE A 58 -5.23 -10.25 -31.09
CA PHE A 58 -6.66 -10.26 -31.40
C PHE A 58 -6.88 -10.03 -32.89
N TYR A 59 -7.40 -11.06 -33.56
CA TYR A 59 -7.63 -11.08 -35.00
C TYR A 59 -9.07 -11.49 -35.34
N THR A 60 -9.43 -11.37 -36.63
CA THR A 60 -10.63 -11.99 -37.20
C THR A 60 -10.28 -12.69 -38.51
N THR A 61 -11.06 -13.69 -38.91
CA THR A 61 -10.79 -14.51 -40.10
C THR A 61 -10.91 -13.74 -41.43
N TRP A 62 -11.68 -12.65 -41.44
CA TRP A 62 -11.91 -11.81 -42.62
C TRP A 62 -10.97 -10.61 -42.73
N CYS A 63 -10.26 -10.24 -41.67
CA CYS A 63 -9.38 -9.07 -41.58
C CYS A 63 -8.14 -9.17 -42.51
N PRO A 64 -8.02 -8.33 -43.56
CA PRO A 64 -6.87 -8.37 -44.47
C PRO A 64 -5.51 -8.01 -43.82
N PRO A 65 -5.40 -6.97 -42.97
CA PRO A 65 -4.16 -6.68 -42.25
C PRO A 65 -3.68 -7.82 -41.34
N CYS A 66 -4.61 -8.57 -40.74
CA CYS A 66 -4.31 -9.75 -39.93
C CYS A 66 -3.67 -10.86 -40.78
N LYS A 67 -4.25 -11.13 -41.96
CA LYS A 67 -3.68 -12.07 -42.94
C LYS A 67 -2.30 -11.63 -43.44
N MET A 68 -2.03 -10.32 -43.49
CA MET A 68 -0.73 -9.80 -43.86
C MET A 68 0.32 -10.09 -42.78
N LEU A 69 0.00 -9.88 -41.50
CA LEU A 69 0.89 -10.25 -40.39
C LEU A 69 1.23 -11.76 -40.44
N ASP A 70 0.23 -12.62 -40.63
CA ASP A 70 0.38 -14.07 -40.72
C ASP A 70 1.32 -14.52 -41.85
N LYS A 71 1.31 -13.82 -42.98
CA LYS A 71 2.12 -14.15 -44.15
C LYS A 71 3.52 -13.55 -44.09
N THR A 72 3.72 -12.48 -43.33
CA THR A 72 4.95 -11.68 -43.32
C THR A 72 5.58 -11.68 -41.93
N THR A 73 5.14 -10.78 -41.06
CA THR A 73 5.70 -10.49 -39.74
C THR A 73 5.84 -11.71 -38.85
N TRP A 74 4.81 -12.55 -38.77
CA TRP A 74 4.80 -13.75 -37.91
C TRP A 74 5.72 -14.87 -38.41
N LYS A 75 6.19 -14.80 -39.66
CA LYS A 75 7.16 -15.76 -40.22
C LYS A 75 8.59 -15.26 -40.22
N ASP A 76 8.81 -14.01 -39.81
CA ASP A 76 10.14 -13.43 -39.77
C ASP A 76 10.94 -13.98 -38.58
N ALA A 77 12.18 -14.42 -38.85
CA ALA A 77 13.03 -15.05 -37.84
C ALA A 77 13.35 -14.13 -36.65
N GLN A 78 13.44 -12.81 -36.87
CA GLN A 78 13.70 -11.86 -35.79
C GLN A 78 12.49 -11.75 -34.86
N VAL A 79 11.28 -11.78 -35.43
CA VAL A 79 10.03 -11.74 -34.66
C VAL A 79 9.84 -13.02 -33.88
N CYS A 80 10.05 -14.19 -34.49
CA CYS A 80 9.96 -15.48 -33.80
C CYS A 80 10.93 -15.55 -32.61
N ALA A 81 12.19 -15.19 -32.81
CA ALA A 81 13.19 -15.18 -31.74
C ALA A 81 12.85 -14.18 -30.62
N TRP A 82 12.29 -13.02 -30.97
CA TRP A 82 11.86 -12.04 -29.99
C TRP A 82 10.67 -12.56 -29.17
N LEU A 83 9.64 -13.10 -29.82
CA LEU A 83 8.47 -13.66 -29.15
C LEU A 83 8.84 -14.82 -28.22
N GLU A 84 9.67 -15.74 -28.70
CA GLU A 84 10.14 -16.88 -27.91
C GLU A 84 10.89 -16.44 -26.65
N LYS A 85 11.74 -15.42 -26.78
CA LYS A 85 12.54 -14.89 -25.67
C LYS A 85 11.69 -14.15 -24.64
N HIS A 86 10.71 -13.37 -25.08
CA HIS A 86 10.05 -12.37 -24.23
C HIS A 86 8.63 -12.72 -23.80
N THR A 87 7.94 -13.60 -24.53
CA THR A 87 6.49 -13.77 -24.39
C THR A 87 6.05 -15.24 -24.41
N ILE A 88 4.88 -15.49 -23.84
CA ILE A 88 3.97 -16.54 -24.25
C ILE A 88 2.95 -15.87 -25.16
N ALA A 89 3.06 -16.11 -26.47
CA ALA A 89 2.22 -15.47 -27.47
C ALA A 89 0.95 -16.30 -27.75
N LEU A 90 -0.19 -15.65 -27.85
CA LEU A 90 -1.48 -16.23 -28.22
C LEU A 90 -2.07 -15.54 -29.43
N LYS A 91 -2.81 -16.29 -30.24
CA LYS A 91 -3.74 -15.75 -31.24
C LYS A 91 -5.16 -16.02 -30.80
N VAL A 92 -5.97 -14.96 -30.72
CA VAL A 92 -7.36 -15.04 -30.30
C VAL A 92 -8.26 -14.50 -31.40
N ASP A 93 -9.16 -15.36 -31.89
CA ASP A 93 -10.25 -14.95 -32.77
C ASP A 93 -11.28 -14.18 -31.96
N ALA A 94 -11.29 -12.86 -32.11
CA ALA A 94 -12.10 -11.94 -31.32
C ALA A 94 -13.61 -12.12 -31.56
N GLU A 95 -14.02 -12.77 -32.65
CA GLU A 95 -15.44 -13.08 -32.89
C GLU A 95 -15.91 -14.30 -32.09
N LYS A 96 -14.97 -15.22 -31.79
CA LYS A 96 -15.22 -16.42 -30.97
C LYS A 96 -15.06 -16.12 -29.49
N ASP A 97 -14.01 -15.41 -29.10
CA ASP A 97 -13.77 -15.00 -27.72
C ASP A 97 -14.10 -13.51 -27.51
N ARG A 98 -15.40 -13.23 -27.54
CA ARG A 98 -15.92 -11.86 -27.38
C ARG A 98 -15.77 -11.34 -25.96
N GLU A 99 -15.65 -12.22 -24.97
CA GLU A 99 -15.49 -11.81 -23.58
C GLU A 99 -14.07 -11.26 -23.37
N LEU A 100 -13.05 -12.00 -23.80
CA LEU A 100 -11.66 -11.57 -23.69
C LEU A 100 -11.38 -10.33 -24.53
N SER A 101 -11.92 -10.29 -25.76
CA SER A 101 -11.84 -9.10 -26.63
C SER A 101 -12.44 -7.84 -25.97
N ARG A 102 -13.60 -7.99 -25.30
CA ARG A 102 -14.24 -6.90 -24.56
C ARG A 102 -13.47 -6.51 -23.32
N ARG A 103 -12.92 -7.48 -22.58
CA ARG A 103 -12.10 -7.28 -21.39
C ARG A 103 -10.92 -6.34 -21.67
N TYR A 104 -10.27 -6.51 -22.82
CA TYR A 104 -9.15 -5.65 -23.25
C TYR A 104 -9.57 -4.48 -24.15
N GLY A 105 -10.87 -4.24 -24.33
CA GLY A 105 -11.39 -3.11 -25.08
C GLY A 105 -10.86 -3.05 -26.52
N VAL A 106 -10.82 -4.19 -27.21
CA VAL A 106 -10.36 -4.26 -28.61
C VAL A 106 -11.40 -3.60 -29.52
N ARG A 107 -10.98 -2.56 -30.26
CA ARG A 107 -11.86 -1.76 -31.14
C ARG A 107 -11.51 -1.84 -32.63
N GLY A 108 -10.42 -2.53 -32.97
CA GLY A 108 -9.93 -2.69 -34.34
C GLY A 108 -8.96 -3.86 -34.44
N TYR A 109 -8.74 -4.36 -35.66
CA TYR A 109 -7.96 -5.57 -35.90
C TYR A 109 -6.85 -5.34 -36.94
N PRO A 110 -5.67 -5.95 -36.77
CA PRO A 110 -5.23 -6.69 -35.58
C PRO A 110 -4.95 -5.73 -34.40
N THR A 111 -5.15 -6.21 -33.18
CA THR A 111 -4.65 -5.54 -31.97
C THR A 111 -3.79 -6.53 -31.19
N MET A 112 -2.51 -6.23 -31.06
CA MET A 112 -1.54 -7.01 -30.29
C MET A 112 -1.42 -6.39 -28.90
N VAL A 113 -1.91 -7.08 -27.87
CA VAL A 113 -1.87 -6.58 -26.49
C VAL A 113 -0.78 -7.30 -25.71
N PHE A 114 0.10 -6.55 -25.06
CA PHE A 114 1.14 -7.07 -24.19
C PHE A 114 0.68 -6.97 -22.74
N LEU A 115 0.71 -8.11 -22.04
CA LEU A 115 0.19 -8.22 -20.68
C LEU A 115 1.25 -8.81 -19.75
N ARG A 116 1.15 -8.46 -18.48
CA ARG A 116 1.80 -9.23 -17.41
C ARG A 116 1.07 -10.57 -17.23
N PRO A 117 1.69 -11.56 -16.55
CA PRO A 117 1.04 -12.84 -16.27
C PRO A 117 -0.28 -12.73 -15.50
N ASP A 118 -0.48 -11.67 -14.71
CA ASP A 118 -1.74 -11.39 -14.00
C ASP A 118 -2.85 -10.83 -14.91
N GLY A 119 -2.57 -10.64 -16.20
CA GLY A 119 -3.51 -10.11 -17.19
C GLY A 119 -3.56 -8.59 -17.24
N SER A 120 -2.76 -7.85 -16.48
CA SER A 120 -2.66 -6.39 -16.59
C SER A 120 -1.95 -5.96 -17.88
N GLU A 121 -2.47 -4.93 -18.54
CA GLU A 121 -1.93 -4.46 -19.80
C GLU A 121 -0.72 -3.54 -19.61
N ILE A 122 0.35 -3.84 -20.35
CA ILE A 122 1.57 -3.04 -20.43
C ILE A 122 1.42 -2.01 -21.56
N GLY A 123 0.86 -2.45 -22.68
CA GLY A 123 0.61 -1.62 -23.84
C GLY A 123 0.12 -2.47 -25.00
N ARG A 124 -0.16 -1.81 -26.13
CA ARG A 124 -0.68 -2.48 -27.32
C ARG A 124 -0.14 -1.85 -28.59
N LEU A 125 -0.11 -2.66 -29.64
CA LEU A 125 0.15 -2.25 -31.01
C LEU A 125 -1.11 -2.51 -31.84
N VAL A 126 -1.57 -1.51 -32.58
CA VAL A 126 -2.79 -1.58 -33.39
C VAL A 126 -2.44 -1.51 -34.88
N GLY A 127 -3.01 -2.41 -35.65
CA GLY A 127 -2.83 -2.51 -37.09
C GLY A 127 -1.58 -3.30 -37.51
N TYR A 128 -1.36 -3.36 -38.81
CA TYR A 128 -0.21 -4.05 -39.40
C TYR A 128 1.12 -3.37 -39.02
N ARG A 129 2.17 -4.19 -38.84
CA ARG A 129 3.56 -3.77 -38.68
C ARG A 129 4.44 -4.74 -39.46
N ASP A 130 5.46 -4.25 -40.15
CA ASP A 130 6.52 -5.12 -40.64
C ASP A 130 7.38 -5.66 -39.49
N ALA A 131 8.25 -6.63 -39.77
CA ALA A 131 9.07 -7.31 -38.77
C ALA A 131 9.96 -6.36 -37.96
N ALA A 132 10.62 -5.41 -38.62
CA ALA A 132 11.54 -4.49 -37.96
C ALA A 132 10.78 -3.47 -37.08
N ALA A 133 9.64 -2.99 -37.56
CA ALA A 133 8.75 -2.12 -36.80
C ALA A 133 8.18 -2.83 -35.57
N PHE A 134 7.70 -4.08 -35.72
CA PHE A 134 7.19 -4.87 -34.61
C PHE A 134 8.25 -5.01 -33.51
N VAL A 135 9.44 -5.52 -33.83
CA VAL A 135 10.50 -5.75 -32.83
C VAL A 135 10.92 -4.45 -32.15
N ARG A 136 11.04 -3.35 -32.89
CA ARG A 136 11.42 -2.04 -32.33
C ARG A 136 10.37 -1.51 -31.38
N GLU A 137 9.11 -1.49 -31.81
CA GLU A 137 7.99 -0.95 -31.03
C GLU A 137 7.68 -1.82 -29.82
N SER A 138 7.68 -3.14 -29.98
CA SER A 138 7.48 -4.06 -28.85
C SER A 138 8.63 -3.96 -27.85
N SER A 139 9.89 -3.89 -28.30
CA SER A 139 11.04 -3.69 -27.40
C SER A 139 10.98 -2.34 -26.67
N ALA A 140 10.49 -1.28 -27.32
CA ALA A 140 10.31 0.02 -26.67
C ALA A 140 9.23 -0.03 -25.58
N LEU A 141 8.12 -0.74 -25.81
CA LEU A 141 7.11 -1.03 -24.77
C LEU A 141 7.74 -1.75 -23.58
N LEU A 142 8.70 -2.65 -23.83
CA LEU A 142 9.38 -3.40 -22.77
C LEU A 142 10.51 -2.61 -22.07
N ALA A 143 11.18 -1.70 -22.77
CA ALA A 143 12.30 -0.92 -22.22
C ALA A 143 11.85 0.12 -21.17
N GLY A 144 10.58 0.52 -21.19
CA GLY A 144 9.94 1.31 -20.13
C GLY A 144 9.50 0.48 -18.91
N MET A 145 9.80 -0.82 -18.87
CA MET A 145 9.50 -1.68 -17.72
C MET A 145 10.75 -1.90 -16.86
N ASP A 146 10.61 -1.62 -15.57
CA ASP A 146 11.43 -2.30 -14.56
C ASP A 146 11.18 -3.81 -14.66
N ARG A 147 12.25 -4.60 -14.67
CA ARG A 147 12.21 -6.06 -14.90
C ARG A 147 11.36 -6.79 -13.85
N PRO A 148 10.75 -7.93 -14.22
CA PRO A 148 9.66 -8.53 -13.48
C PRO A 148 10.13 -9.26 -12.22
N GLY A 149 9.45 -8.93 -11.13
CA GLY A 149 9.34 -9.73 -9.91
C GLY A 149 8.20 -9.13 -9.10
N THR A 150 7.12 -9.90 -8.94
CA THR A 150 5.92 -9.59 -8.15
C THR A 150 4.94 -8.61 -8.82
N GLY A 151 3.73 -9.10 -9.10
CA GLY A 151 2.66 -8.30 -9.68
C GLY A 151 2.36 -7.10 -8.79
N GLY A 152 2.42 -5.91 -9.37
CA GLY A 152 1.85 -4.70 -8.79
C GLY A 152 0.69 -4.22 -9.67
N PRO A 153 -0.25 -3.43 -9.14
CA PRO A 153 -1.41 -2.98 -9.91
C PRO A 153 -1.03 -2.21 -11.17
N ALA A 154 -1.94 -2.26 -12.14
CA ALA A 154 -1.87 -1.49 -13.39
C ALA A 154 -1.86 0.06 -13.19
N SER A 155 -1.82 0.55 -11.95
CA SER A 155 -1.87 1.97 -11.59
C SER A 155 -0.93 2.25 -10.42
N ASN A 156 -0.22 3.39 -10.48
CA ASN A 156 0.50 3.97 -9.33
C ASN A 156 -0.46 4.69 -8.35
N ASP A 157 -1.77 4.42 -8.43
CA ASP A 157 -2.73 4.83 -7.41
C ASP A 157 -2.46 4.06 -6.11
N PRO A 158 -2.08 4.72 -5.01
CA PRO A 158 -1.71 4.05 -3.78
C PRO A 158 -2.89 3.29 -3.14
N MET A 159 -4.14 3.71 -3.38
CA MET A 159 -5.30 2.98 -2.87
C MET A 159 -5.50 1.64 -3.58
N ALA A 160 -5.29 1.60 -4.91
CA ALA A 160 -5.31 0.37 -5.69
C ALA A 160 -4.17 -0.58 -5.29
N ARG A 161 -2.96 -0.05 -5.04
CA ARG A 161 -1.80 -0.81 -4.54
C ARG A 161 -2.02 -1.39 -3.16
N MET A 162 -2.56 -0.60 -2.24
CA MET A 162 -2.93 -1.07 -0.91
C MET A 162 -4.06 -2.13 -0.96
N LYS A 163 -5.05 -1.98 -1.85
CA LYS A 163 -6.08 -3.02 -2.07
C LYS A 163 -5.47 -4.31 -2.62
N HIS A 164 -4.54 -4.20 -3.56
CA HIS A 164 -3.85 -5.35 -4.13
C HIS A 164 -2.98 -6.08 -3.11
N ALA A 165 -2.23 -5.34 -2.28
CA ALA A 165 -1.47 -5.88 -1.16
C ALA A 165 -2.33 -6.77 -0.24
N ARG A 166 -3.55 -6.31 0.09
CA ARG A 166 -4.51 -7.10 0.89
C ARG A 166 -4.93 -8.39 0.20
N THR A 167 -5.13 -8.37 -1.12
CA THR A 167 -5.44 -9.57 -1.89
C THR A 167 -4.24 -10.54 -1.92
N LEU A 168 -3.01 -10.04 -2.05
CA LEU A 168 -1.80 -10.86 -1.96
C LEU A 168 -1.66 -11.50 -0.57
N GLU A 169 -1.91 -10.75 0.50
CA GLU A 169 -1.91 -11.23 1.89
C GLU A 169 -2.93 -12.37 2.08
N GLN A 170 -4.17 -12.18 1.60
CA GLN A 170 -5.22 -13.20 1.64
C GLN A 170 -4.86 -14.48 0.87
N ASN A 171 -4.06 -14.35 -0.19
CA ASN A 171 -3.59 -15.48 -1.00
C ASN A 171 -2.28 -16.10 -0.46
N GLY A 172 -1.79 -15.67 0.70
CA GLY A 172 -0.55 -16.17 1.31
C GLY A 172 0.74 -15.66 0.66
N LYS A 173 0.66 -14.72 -0.30
CA LYS A 173 1.80 -14.07 -0.97
C LYS A 173 2.33 -12.92 -0.11
N LEU A 174 2.84 -13.25 1.08
CA LEU A 174 3.12 -12.29 2.14
C LEU A 174 4.27 -11.32 1.81
N LYS A 175 5.28 -11.77 1.06
CA LYS A 175 6.43 -10.91 0.70
C LYS A 175 6.01 -9.88 -0.34
N GLU A 176 5.24 -10.31 -1.33
CA GLU A 176 4.69 -9.46 -2.38
C GLU A 176 3.70 -8.44 -1.79
N ALA A 177 2.88 -8.86 -0.83
CA ALA A 177 2.02 -7.96 -0.08
C ALA A 177 2.83 -6.90 0.67
N LEU A 178 3.94 -7.29 1.31
CA LEU A 178 4.84 -6.35 1.97
C LEU A 178 5.43 -5.34 0.99
N ASP A 179 5.92 -5.80 -0.16
CA ASP A 179 6.50 -4.93 -1.19
C ASP A 179 5.49 -3.87 -1.67
N GLU A 180 4.23 -4.27 -1.88
CA GLU A 180 3.15 -3.34 -2.22
C GLU A 180 2.84 -2.33 -1.10
N TYR A 181 2.74 -2.78 0.15
CA TYR A 181 2.49 -1.89 1.27
C TYR A 181 3.65 -0.90 1.48
N LEU A 182 4.91 -1.36 1.35
CA LEU A 182 6.09 -0.51 1.48
C LEU A 182 6.17 0.50 0.34
N TRP A 183 5.83 0.12 -0.88
CA TRP A 183 5.71 1.07 -1.98
C TRP A 183 4.66 2.16 -1.67
N CYS A 184 3.50 1.76 -1.14
CA CYS A 184 2.46 2.73 -0.75
C CYS A 184 2.97 3.70 0.32
N TRP A 185 3.81 3.21 1.24
CA TRP A 185 4.43 4.05 2.26
C TRP A 185 5.49 4.98 1.67
N ASP A 186 6.37 4.50 0.80
CA ASP A 186 7.50 5.28 0.32
C ASP A 186 7.09 6.29 -0.77
N HIS A 187 6.09 5.95 -1.59
CA HIS A 187 5.74 6.71 -2.81
C HIS A 187 4.28 7.17 -2.88
N GLY A 188 3.40 6.68 -2.02
CA GLY A 188 1.96 6.91 -2.18
C GLY A 188 1.58 8.39 -2.18
N THR A 189 2.21 9.21 -1.35
CA THR A 189 1.96 10.66 -1.30
C THR A 189 2.53 11.43 -2.48
N ASP A 190 3.52 10.87 -3.19
CA ASP A 190 4.08 11.50 -4.40
C ASP A 190 3.10 11.40 -5.57
N HIS A 191 2.25 10.37 -5.55
CA HIS A 191 1.21 10.13 -6.55
C HIS A 191 -0.15 10.72 -6.16
N GLU A 192 -0.52 10.66 -4.87
CA GLU A 192 -1.77 11.19 -4.35
C GLU A 192 -1.54 11.84 -2.98
N PRO A 193 -1.36 13.18 -2.89
CA PRO A 193 -1.12 13.87 -1.64
C PRO A 193 -2.20 13.61 -0.57
N ALA A 194 -3.46 13.39 -0.97
CA ALA A 194 -4.54 13.06 -0.04
C ALA A 194 -4.36 11.67 0.64
N PHE A 195 -3.49 10.82 0.10
CA PHE A 195 -3.18 9.50 0.66
C PHE A 195 -2.47 9.57 2.01
N ARG A 196 -1.91 10.73 2.40
CA ARG A 196 -1.18 10.91 3.66
C ARG A 196 -1.95 10.38 4.88
N GLY A 197 -3.24 10.68 5.00
CA GLY A 197 -4.05 10.23 6.13
C GLY A 197 -4.17 8.71 6.19
N VAL A 198 -4.29 8.04 5.05
CA VAL A 198 -4.38 6.57 4.94
C VAL A 198 -3.01 5.94 5.22
N ARG A 199 -1.95 6.53 4.66
CA ARG A 199 -0.55 6.14 4.86
C ARG A 199 -0.18 6.10 6.35
N GLU A 200 -0.53 7.13 7.12
CA GLU A 200 -0.20 7.25 8.55
C GLU A 200 -1.15 6.47 9.48
N SER A 201 -2.20 5.84 8.94
CA SER A 201 -3.21 5.08 9.70
C SER A 201 -3.35 3.65 9.19
N PHE A 202 -4.32 3.40 8.30
CA PHE A 202 -4.71 2.07 7.82
C PHE A 202 -3.55 1.29 7.21
N LEU A 203 -2.65 1.96 6.48
CA LEU A 203 -1.52 1.29 5.84
C LEU A 203 -0.55 0.72 6.87
N LEU A 204 -0.22 1.51 7.90
CA LEU A 204 0.65 1.03 8.98
C LEU A 204 0.01 -0.11 9.77
N ASP A 205 -1.30 -0.05 10.02
CA ASP A 205 -2.02 -1.13 10.71
C ASP A 205 -2.02 -2.43 9.87
N ASP A 206 -2.12 -2.32 8.55
CA ASP A 206 -1.97 -3.45 7.62
C ASP A 206 -0.55 -4.05 7.67
N ILE A 207 0.49 -3.22 7.63
CA ILE A 207 1.88 -3.69 7.72
C ILE A 207 2.16 -4.33 9.09
N LYS A 208 1.62 -3.77 10.19
CA LYS A 208 1.73 -4.35 11.54
C LYS A 208 1.11 -5.73 11.60
N ARG A 209 -0.10 -5.89 11.07
CA ARG A 209 -0.78 -7.19 11.02
C ARG A 209 0.03 -8.20 10.20
N LEU A 210 0.58 -7.78 9.07
CA LEU A 210 1.48 -8.61 8.27
C LEU A 210 2.74 -9.01 9.06
N GLY A 211 3.27 -8.12 9.90
CA GLY A 211 4.41 -8.36 10.79
C GLY A 211 4.23 -9.52 11.77
N ALA A 212 2.99 -9.86 12.14
CA ALA A 212 2.71 -11.04 12.96
C ALA A 212 2.97 -12.37 12.22
N GLN A 213 2.94 -12.36 10.89
CA GLN A 213 3.17 -13.53 10.03
C GLN A 213 4.53 -13.47 9.31
N LEU A 214 5.03 -12.25 9.04
CA LEU A 214 6.27 -11.97 8.34
C LEU A 214 7.10 -10.94 9.13
N PRO A 215 8.04 -11.38 10.00
CA PRO A 215 8.82 -10.47 10.84
C PRO A 215 9.57 -9.36 10.08
N ALA A 216 9.91 -9.59 8.81
CA ALA A 216 10.52 -8.59 7.93
C ALA A 216 9.66 -7.31 7.78
N ALA A 217 8.34 -7.40 7.89
CA ALA A 217 7.46 -6.23 7.86
C ALA A 217 7.67 -5.32 9.08
N THR A 218 7.80 -5.91 10.28
CA THR A 218 8.11 -5.18 11.51
C THR A 218 9.48 -4.51 11.43
N GLU A 219 10.49 -5.21 10.90
CA GLU A 219 11.83 -4.63 10.69
C GLU A 219 11.82 -3.50 9.64
N ALA A 220 10.99 -3.61 8.61
CA ALA A 220 10.82 -2.55 7.61
C ALA A 220 10.21 -1.27 8.21
N LEU A 221 9.26 -1.40 9.15
CA LEU A 221 8.70 -0.27 9.91
C LEU A 221 9.75 0.35 10.84
N LYS A 222 10.52 -0.47 11.56
CA LYS A 222 11.60 -0.01 12.45
C LYS A 222 12.65 0.81 11.70
N SER A 223 13.07 0.33 10.53
CA SER A 223 14.04 1.04 9.67
C SER A 223 13.53 2.43 9.26
N ARG A 224 12.26 2.52 8.82
CA ARG A 224 11.63 3.79 8.44
C ARG A 224 11.45 4.74 9.63
N ARG A 225 11.14 4.19 10.81
CA ARG A 225 11.05 4.97 12.06
C ARG A 225 12.41 5.58 12.41
N ASP A 226 13.48 4.79 12.38
CA ASP A 226 14.82 5.29 12.72
C ASP A 226 15.30 6.35 11.70
N ALA A 227 14.93 6.20 10.43
CA ALA A 227 15.16 7.22 9.41
C ALA A 227 14.36 8.52 9.68
N ALA A 228 13.07 8.41 10.01
CA ALA A 228 12.23 9.55 10.34
C ALA A 228 12.71 10.29 11.61
N GLU A 229 13.16 9.55 12.64
CA GLU A 229 13.77 10.12 13.84
C GLU A 229 15.01 10.93 13.51
N LYS A 230 15.94 10.34 12.73
CA LYS A 230 17.16 11.02 12.29
C LYS A 230 16.85 12.31 11.51
N ALA A 231 15.92 12.24 10.56
CA ALA A 231 15.53 13.38 9.72
C ALA A 231 14.87 14.50 10.57
N THR A 232 13.98 14.12 11.48
CA THR A 232 13.33 15.05 12.44
C THR A 232 14.37 15.82 13.25
N LEU A 233 15.38 15.13 13.80
CA LEU A 233 16.43 15.75 14.62
C LEU A 233 17.46 16.57 13.81
N ALA A 234 17.58 16.30 12.50
CA ALA A 234 18.42 17.04 11.57
C ALA A 234 17.80 18.38 11.16
N GLY A 235 16.47 18.51 11.21
CA GLY A 235 15.75 19.76 10.94
C GLY A 235 15.24 19.92 9.50
N GLU A 236 15.57 18.99 8.60
CA GLU A 236 15.04 18.91 7.22
C GLU A 236 13.57 18.49 7.27
N GLU A 237 12.65 19.27 6.70
CA GLU A 237 11.19 19.00 6.74
C GLU A 237 10.69 18.49 8.11
N ALA A 238 11.24 19.02 9.22
CA ALA A 238 11.17 18.38 10.54
C ALA A 238 9.73 18.06 10.98
N SER A 239 8.78 18.96 10.70
CA SER A 239 7.35 18.77 10.94
C SER A 239 6.76 17.53 10.25
N ARG A 240 7.12 17.30 8.98
CA ARG A 240 6.64 16.14 8.21
C ARG A 240 7.17 14.84 8.83
N HIS A 241 8.49 14.77 9.05
CA HIS A 241 9.10 13.57 9.62
C HIS A 241 8.71 13.31 11.07
N ALA A 242 8.41 14.35 11.84
CA ALA A 242 7.94 14.21 13.21
C ALA A 242 6.55 13.55 13.28
N ALA A 243 5.64 13.89 12.36
CA ALA A 243 4.35 13.22 12.23
C ALA A 243 4.51 11.75 11.81
N GLU A 244 5.36 11.48 10.81
CA GLU A 244 5.67 10.10 10.36
C GLU A 244 6.25 9.26 11.50
N LEU A 245 7.21 9.81 12.25
CA LEU A 245 7.81 9.19 13.43
C LEU A 245 6.75 8.81 14.47
N CYS A 246 5.85 9.73 14.80
CA CYS A 246 4.77 9.45 15.76
C CYS A 246 3.80 8.36 15.25
N ALA A 247 3.43 8.38 13.97
CA ALA A 247 2.59 7.36 13.38
C ALA A 247 3.25 5.97 13.44
N LEU A 248 4.54 5.88 13.11
CA LEU A 248 5.31 4.64 13.16
C LEU A 248 5.48 4.12 14.59
N ASN A 249 5.87 4.97 15.54
CA ASN A 249 6.02 4.59 16.95
C ASN A 249 4.69 4.16 17.58
N ARG A 250 3.55 4.75 17.18
CA ARG A 250 2.22 4.30 17.62
C ARG A 250 1.98 2.85 17.21
N VAL A 251 2.26 2.51 15.96
CA VAL A 251 2.02 1.17 15.42
C VAL A 251 3.03 0.15 15.97
N LEU A 252 4.28 0.56 16.15
CA LEU A 252 5.33 -0.23 16.80
C LEU A 252 5.19 -0.35 18.33
N GLU A 253 4.18 0.31 18.94
CA GLU A 253 3.93 0.30 20.38
C GLU A 253 5.06 0.92 21.21
N GLU A 254 5.78 1.89 20.63
CA GLU A 254 6.91 2.60 21.23
C GLU A 254 6.67 4.12 21.37
N PRO A 255 5.50 4.61 21.85
CA PRO A 255 5.19 6.04 21.86
C PRO A 255 6.15 6.86 22.76
N ARG A 256 6.83 6.22 23.72
CA ARG A 256 7.86 6.87 24.54
C ARG A 256 9.12 7.24 23.75
N ARG A 257 9.42 6.59 22.62
CA ARG A 257 10.52 7.04 21.73
C ARG A 257 10.20 8.40 21.12
N SER A 258 8.96 8.59 20.65
CA SER A 258 8.50 9.91 20.19
C SER A 258 8.59 10.97 21.28
N LEU A 259 8.30 10.64 22.54
CA LEU A 259 8.48 11.58 23.66
C LEU A 259 9.96 12.00 23.84
N GLY A 260 10.89 11.05 23.73
CA GLY A 260 12.33 11.36 23.82
C GLY A 260 12.81 12.30 22.71
N VAL A 261 12.27 12.16 21.49
CA VAL A 261 12.55 13.09 20.38
C VAL A 261 11.87 14.45 20.62
N PHE A 262 10.62 14.45 21.07
CA PHE A 262 9.87 15.66 21.42
C PHE A 262 10.65 16.55 22.40
N ASP A 263 11.29 15.94 23.41
CA ASP A 263 12.10 16.68 24.39
C ASP A 263 13.36 17.30 23.79
N GLN A 264 14.09 16.55 22.96
CA GLN A 264 15.29 17.05 22.27
C GLN A 264 14.99 18.23 21.34
N LEU A 265 13.81 18.25 20.73
CA LEU A 265 13.42 19.30 19.78
C LEU A 265 13.25 20.69 20.43
N LYS A 266 13.15 20.78 21.76
CA LYS A 266 13.03 22.07 22.47
C LYS A 266 14.26 22.96 22.24
N GLU A 267 15.42 22.36 22.03
CA GLU A 267 16.70 23.04 21.85
C GLU A 267 17.04 23.29 20.36
N LYS A 268 16.14 22.91 19.44
CA LYS A 268 16.37 22.91 17.98
C LYS A 268 15.79 24.13 17.25
N GLY A 269 15.64 25.25 17.96
CA GLY A 269 15.13 26.51 17.39
C GLY A 269 13.70 26.40 16.82
N GLU A 270 13.38 27.24 15.84
CA GLU A 270 12.02 27.35 15.29
C GLU A 270 11.54 26.07 14.60
N SER A 271 12.41 25.40 13.82
CA SER A 271 12.11 24.12 13.17
C SER A 271 11.80 23.03 14.21
N GLY A 272 12.56 22.99 15.32
CA GLY A 272 12.30 22.11 16.44
C GLY A 272 10.95 22.36 17.12
N LEU A 273 10.62 23.64 17.36
CA LEU A 273 9.32 24.01 17.94
C LEU A 273 8.15 23.68 16.99
N ALA A 274 8.34 23.84 15.68
CA ALA A 274 7.35 23.43 14.69
C ALA A 274 7.12 21.91 14.70
N ALA A 275 8.19 21.11 14.73
CA ALA A 275 8.10 19.67 14.86
C ALA A 275 7.43 19.25 16.18
N ARG A 276 7.74 19.90 17.31
CA ARG A 276 7.06 19.65 18.60
C ARG A 276 5.55 19.87 18.50
N ARG A 277 5.11 20.95 17.85
CA ARG A 277 3.68 21.23 17.65
C ARG A 277 3.00 20.12 16.86
N GLU A 278 3.65 19.61 15.80
CA GLU A 278 3.14 18.49 15.01
C GLU A 278 3.05 17.18 15.81
N MET A 279 4.01 16.91 16.71
CA MET A 279 4.00 15.70 17.53
C MET A 279 2.96 15.74 18.65
N SER A 280 2.62 16.93 19.15
CA SER A 280 1.80 17.10 20.36
C SER A 280 0.48 16.31 20.32
N PRO A 281 -0.32 16.30 19.23
CA PRO A 281 -1.56 15.50 19.15
C PRO A 281 -1.36 14.00 19.37
N TYR A 282 -0.22 13.45 18.95
CA TYR A 282 0.09 12.02 19.08
C TYR A 282 0.59 11.65 20.48
N LEU A 283 1.05 12.64 21.25
CA LEU A 283 1.70 12.44 22.55
C LEU A 283 0.80 12.74 23.75
N ILE A 284 -0.43 13.25 23.54
CA ILE A 284 -1.32 13.69 24.63
C ILE A 284 -1.43 12.63 25.73
N ASP A 285 -1.68 11.36 25.36
CA ASP A 285 -1.88 10.29 26.35
C ASP A 285 -0.61 10.00 27.18
N VAL A 286 0.57 10.02 26.54
CA VAL A 286 1.85 9.82 27.24
C VAL A 286 2.17 11.02 28.11
N LEU A 287 1.93 12.24 27.61
CA LEU A 287 2.14 13.47 28.36
C LEU A 287 1.25 13.53 29.60
N LEU A 288 -0.03 13.16 29.49
CA LEU A 288 -0.94 13.06 30.64
C LEU A 288 -0.49 11.99 31.63
N ALA A 289 -0.06 10.81 31.15
CA ALA A 289 0.46 9.75 32.01
C ALA A 289 1.67 10.20 32.82
N ASP A 290 2.57 10.99 32.21
CA ASP A 290 3.74 11.58 32.86
C ASP A 290 3.43 12.93 33.56
N ARG A 291 2.14 13.31 33.66
CA ARG A 291 1.63 14.57 34.27
C ARG A 291 2.25 15.86 33.70
N ARG A 292 2.66 15.81 32.44
CA ARG A 292 3.21 16.94 31.68
C ARG A 292 2.09 17.82 31.11
N TYR A 293 1.24 18.33 31.99
CA TYR A 293 0.02 19.05 31.61
C TYR A 293 0.28 20.33 30.80
N ALA A 294 1.37 21.04 31.09
CA ALA A 294 1.76 22.22 30.32
C ALA A 294 2.11 21.89 28.86
N ASP A 295 2.82 20.77 28.62
CA ASP A 295 3.14 20.31 27.25
C ASP A 295 1.89 19.86 26.49
N VAL A 296 0.85 19.36 27.18
CA VAL A 296 -0.44 19.04 26.55
C VAL A 296 -1.12 20.30 26.01
N LEU A 297 -1.01 21.43 26.72
CA LEU A 297 -1.66 22.69 26.34
C LEU A 297 -0.81 23.57 25.42
N ASP A 298 0.50 23.32 25.36
CA ASP A 298 1.46 24.13 24.61
C ASP A 298 1.08 24.25 23.12
N GLY A 299 1.08 25.48 22.62
CA GLY A 299 0.77 25.80 21.22
C GLY A 299 -0.68 25.56 20.76
N ARG A 300 -1.61 25.15 21.63
CA ARG A 300 -3.00 24.81 21.25
C ARG A 300 -3.99 25.98 21.33
N GLY A 301 -3.57 27.12 21.86
CA GLY A 301 -4.46 28.26 22.11
C GLY A 301 -5.53 27.94 23.17
N ASP A 302 -6.71 28.53 23.03
CA ASP A 302 -7.82 28.29 23.95
C ASP A 302 -8.52 26.96 23.65
N VAL A 303 -8.10 25.91 24.38
CA VAL A 303 -8.67 24.56 24.29
C VAL A 303 -10.12 24.50 24.79
N THR A 304 -10.53 25.39 25.71
CA THR A 304 -11.92 25.48 26.15
C THR A 304 -12.80 25.97 25.01
N ALA A 305 -12.39 27.02 24.31
CA ALA A 305 -13.08 27.51 23.13
C ALA A 305 -13.08 26.48 22.00
N GLN A 306 -12.03 25.67 21.86
CA GLN A 306 -11.98 24.56 20.91
C GLN A 306 -13.08 23.53 21.21
N VAL A 307 -13.14 23.01 22.44
CA VAL A 307 -14.15 22.01 22.83
C VAL A 307 -15.58 22.55 22.62
N ILE A 308 -15.83 23.83 22.95
CA ILE A 308 -17.14 24.45 22.74
C ILE A 308 -17.50 24.48 21.24
N ARG A 309 -16.56 24.86 20.36
CA ARG A 309 -16.80 24.85 18.90
C ARG A 309 -17.08 23.44 18.38
N ASP A 310 -16.37 22.43 18.88
CA ASP A 310 -16.57 21.04 18.46
C ASP A 310 -17.97 20.54 18.88
N ILE A 311 -18.42 20.91 20.07
CA ILE A 311 -19.80 20.65 20.54
C ILE A 311 -20.82 21.32 19.60
N GLU A 312 -20.66 22.61 19.30
CA GLU A 312 -21.56 23.35 18.42
C GLU A 312 -21.61 22.78 17.00
N LEU A 313 -20.47 22.26 16.50
CA LEU A 313 -20.37 21.58 15.22
C LEU A 313 -21.22 20.29 15.25
N ILE A 314 -21.05 19.44 16.26
CA ILE A 314 -21.81 18.19 16.37
C ILE A 314 -23.31 18.47 16.49
N GLU A 315 -23.73 19.42 17.32
CA GLU A 315 -25.14 19.82 17.44
C GLU A 315 -25.71 20.34 16.11
N ARG A 316 -24.92 21.09 15.33
CA ARG A 316 -25.32 21.56 14.00
C ARG A 316 -25.47 20.40 13.02
N MET A 317 -24.51 19.47 13.02
CA MET A 317 -24.55 18.27 12.17
C MET A 317 -25.77 17.42 12.50
N ASP A 318 -26.09 17.23 13.78
CA ASP A 318 -27.26 16.48 14.22
C ASP A 318 -28.57 17.10 13.72
N ARG A 319 -28.71 18.43 13.88
CA ARG A 319 -29.89 19.17 13.38
C ARG A 319 -30.04 19.12 11.85
N GLN A 320 -28.94 19.04 11.11
CA GLN A 320 -28.92 19.09 9.65
C GLN A 320 -28.83 17.71 8.99
N ALA A 321 -28.68 16.64 9.76
CA ALA A 321 -28.48 15.30 9.23
C ALA A 321 -29.70 14.85 8.41
N LYS A 322 -29.43 14.38 7.19
CA LYS A 322 -30.42 13.78 6.28
C LYS A 322 -30.17 12.27 6.15
N LEU A 323 -30.01 11.60 7.29
CA LEU A 323 -29.75 10.16 7.38
C LEU A 323 -30.96 9.44 7.99
N PRO A 324 -31.15 8.14 7.70
CA PRO A 324 -32.07 7.31 8.45
C PRO A 324 -31.79 7.40 9.96
N LYS A 325 -32.86 7.46 10.79
CA LYS A 325 -32.75 7.71 12.24
C LYS A 325 -31.71 6.83 12.95
N GLU A 326 -31.65 5.55 12.61
CA GLU A 326 -30.71 4.62 13.25
C GLU A 326 -29.25 4.90 12.86
N GLN A 327 -29.00 5.22 11.59
CA GLN A 327 -27.66 5.58 11.12
C GLN A 327 -27.22 6.93 11.71
N GLN A 328 -28.14 7.90 11.79
CA GLN A 328 -27.88 9.18 12.45
C GLN A 328 -27.52 8.97 13.92
N LYS A 329 -28.29 8.16 14.65
CA LYS A 329 -28.04 7.86 16.06
C LYS A 329 -26.66 7.24 16.27
N GLN A 330 -26.29 6.24 15.46
CA GLN A 330 -24.97 5.61 15.52
C GLN A 330 -23.83 6.60 15.23
N MET A 331 -24.00 7.42 14.20
CA MET A 331 -23.03 8.47 13.84
C MET A 331 -22.86 9.49 14.97
N MET A 332 -23.96 9.95 15.57
CA MET A 332 -23.92 10.91 16.68
C MET A 332 -23.28 10.32 17.93
N GLU A 333 -23.60 9.08 18.30
CA GLU A 333 -22.98 8.43 19.46
C GLU A 333 -21.46 8.28 19.27
N PHE A 334 -21.01 7.93 18.07
CA PHE A 334 -19.58 7.87 17.75
C PHE A 334 -18.89 9.23 17.92
N MET A 335 -19.48 10.30 17.35
CA MET A 335 -18.90 11.65 17.44
C MET A 335 -18.90 12.18 18.87
N ARG A 336 -20.00 11.97 19.61
CA ARG A 336 -20.13 12.30 21.03
C ARG A 336 -19.06 11.58 21.85
N GLY A 337 -18.92 10.26 21.67
CA GLY A 337 -17.91 9.46 22.36
C GLY A 337 -16.49 9.97 22.15
N ARG A 338 -16.13 10.31 20.91
CA ARG A 338 -14.80 10.90 20.60
C ARG A 338 -14.60 12.25 21.27
N LEU A 339 -15.57 13.15 21.16
CA LEU A 339 -15.52 14.46 21.81
C LEU A 339 -15.39 14.34 23.33
N ARG A 340 -16.14 13.43 23.97
CA ARG A 340 -16.05 13.17 25.41
C ARG A 340 -14.62 12.79 25.81
N ALA A 341 -14.00 11.89 25.05
CA ALA A 341 -12.63 11.43 25.32
C ALA A 341 -11.60 12.56 25.13
N ASP A 342 -11.69 13.32 24.03
CA ASP A 342 -10.73 14.40 23.74
C ASP A 342 -10.88 15.57 24.73
N ALA A 343 -12.12 15.96 25.05
CA ALA A 343 -12.40 17.02 26.03
C ALA A 343 -11.95 16.63 27.45
N GLY A 344 -12.07 15.35 27.82
CA GLY A 344 -11.56 14.83 29.10
C GLY A 344 -10.06 15.04 29.28
N LYS A 345 -9.28 14.84 28.20
CA LYS A 345 -7.82 15.06 28.19
C LYS A 345 -7.45 16.53 28.41
N PHE A 346 -8.13 17.46 27.74
CA PHE A 346 -7.92 18.90 27.96
C PHE A 346 -8.38 19.34 29.35
N TYR A 347 -9.49 18.79 29.83
CA TYR A 347 -9.98 19.02 31.18
C TYR A 347 -8.96 18.58 32.25
N GLU A 348 -8.36 17.38 32.12
CA GLU A 348 -7.28 16.90 32.99
C GLU A 348 -6.09 17.86 32.97
N ALA A 349 -5.64 18.26 31.78
CA ALA A 349 -4.49 19.15 31.63
C ALA A 349 -4.72 20.53 32.26
N LEU A 350 -5.89 21.15 32.02
CA LEU A 350 -6.25 22.44 32.60
C LEU A 350 -6.29 22.39 34.13
N LEU A 351 -6.87 21.33 34.71
CA LEU A 351 -6.83 21.13 36.16
C LEU A 351 -5.40 20.99 36.68
N GLY A 352 -4.58 20.22 35.96
CA GLY A 352 -3.19 19.95 36.33
C GLY A 352 -2.27 21.19 36.31
N VAL A 353 -2.57 22.18 35.46
CA VAL A 353 -1.88 23.49 35.46
C VAL A 353 -2.58 24.55 36.32
N GLY A 354 -3.65 24.20 37.05
CA GLY A 354 -4.39 25.12 37.92
C GLY A 354 -5.35 26.07 37.22
N GLN A 355 -5.64 25.86 35.93
CA GLN A 355 -6.61 26.65 35.14
C GLN A 355 -8.05 26.15 35.39
N HIS A 356 -8.49 26.20 36.65
CA HIS A 356 -9.75 25.61 37.10
C HIS A 356 -11.00 26.23 36.45
N GLU A 357 -11.02 27.53 36.19
CA GLU A 357 -12.15 28.22 35.54
C GLU A 357 -12.39 27.70 34.11
N GLN A 358 -11.31 27.57 33.33
CA GLN A 358 -11.38 27.02 31.98
C GLN A 358 -11.82 25.55 31.98
N ALA A 359 -11.33 24.76 32.95
CA ALA A 359 -11.74 23.37 33.13
C ALA A 359 -13.23 23.28 33.50
N GLU A 360 -13.72 24.13 34.40
CA GLU A 360 -15.13 24.15 34.79
C GLU A 360 -16.04 24.49 33.61
N ARG A 361 -15.66 25.46 32.77
CA ARG A 361 -16.41 25.79 31.54
C ARG A 361 -16.51 24.61 30.57
N ILE A 362 -15.44 23.82 30.42
CA ILE A 362 -15.48 22.57 29.63
C ILE A 362 -16.48 21.59 30.26
N ALA A 363 -16.36 21.34 31.56
CA ALA A 363 -17.22 20.40 32.27
C ALA A 363 -18.71 20.78 32.16
N GLU A 364 -19.03 22.07 32.32
CA GLU A 364 -20.40 22.58 32.18
C GLU A 364 -20.98 22.35 30.81
N ARG A 365 -20.26 22.80 29.78
CA ARG A 365 -20.77 22.71 28.41
C ARG A 365 -20.89 21.26 27.96
N LEU A 366 -19.93 20.41 28.35
CA LEU A 366 -19.90 19.01 27.98
C LEU A 366 -20.99 18.21 28.70
N LEU A 367 -21.25 18.44 29.99
CA LEU A 367 -22.34 17.79 30.72
C LEU A 367 -23.73 18.21 30.23
N LEU A 368 -23.89 19.46 29.79
CA LEU A 368 -25.13 19.93 29.18
C LEU A 368 -25.36 19.31 27.81
N PHE A 369 -24.28 19.16 27.03
CA PHE A 369 -24.32 18.53 25.71
C PHE A 369 -24.58 17.02 25.79
N ASP A 370 -23.96 16.35 26.76
CA ASP A 370 -23.97 14.90 26.90
C ASP A 370 -23.72 14.46 28.35
N SER A 371 -24.76 13.96 29.01
CA SER A 371 -24.69 13.53 30.42
C SER A 371 -23.75 12.34 30.64
N ALA A 372 -23.48 11.52 29.62
CA ALA A 372 -22.54 10.40 29.72
C ALA A 372 -21.07 10.86 29.88
N SER A 373 -20.81 12.17 29.81
CA SER A 373 -19.50 12.76 30.05
C SER A 373 -19.10 12.75 31.54
N GLY A 374 -20.07 12.62 32.46
CA GLY A 374 -19.81 12.69 33.90
C GLY A 374 -18.74 11.72 34.41
N PRO A 375 -18.84 10.40 34.13
CA PRO A 375 -17.82 9.43 34.51
C PRO A 375 -16.43 9.74 33.96
N VAL A 376 -16.34 10.16 32.69
CA VAL A 376 -15.07 10.52 32.03
C VAL A 376 -14.43 11.72 32.72
N LEU A 377 -15.19 12.78 32.97
CA LEU A 377 -14.69 13.96 33.68
C LEU A 377 -14.24 13.64 35.11
N LEU A 378 -14.97 12.77 35.82
CA LEU A 378 -14.58 12.31 37.17
C LEU A 378 -13.27 11.52 37.15
N GLU A 379 -13.05 10.65 36.17
CA GLU A 379 -11.80 9.93 36.00
C GLU A 379 -10.63 10.89 35.80
N HIS A 380 -10.75 11.82 34.86
CA HIS A 380 -9.73 12.82 34.56
C HIS A 380 -9.46 13.76 35.74
N ALA A 381 -10.49 14.20 36.48
CA ALA A 381 -10.30 15.00 37.69
C ALA A 381 -9.50 14.25 38.77
N ARG A 382 -9.75 12.95 38.95
CA ARG A 382 -8.99 12.11 39.89
C ARG A 382 -7.55 11.91 39.44
N ARG A 383 -7.31 11.67 38.15
CA ARG A 383 -5.96 11.55 37.57
C ARG A 383 -5.14 12.82 37.77
N ALA A 384 -5.76 13.99 37.63
CA ALA A 384 -5.16 15.29 37.93
C ALA A 384 -4.96 15.56 39.45
N GLY A 385 -5.49 14.72 40.35
CA GLY A 385 -5.45 14.96 41.80
C GLY A 385 -6.34 16.12 42.26
N ALA A 386 -7.32 16.53 41.45
CA ALA A 386 -8.14 17.71 41.70
C ALA A 386 -9.38 17.38 42.57
N ASN A 387 -9.17 17.07 43.86
CA ASN A 387 -10.24 16.63 44.76
C ASN A 387 -11.46 17.58 44.82
N ARG A 388 -11.24 18.89 44.82
CA ARG A 388 -12.33 19.88 44.80
C ARG A 388 -13.18 19.77 43.53
N ALA A 389 -12.55 19.52 42.38
CA ALA A 389 -13.25 19.36 41.11
C ALA A 389 -14.06 18.05 41.11
N VAL A 390 -13.53 16.97 41.69
CA VAL A 390 -14.26 15.70 41.89
C VAL A 390 -15.53 15.93 42.71
N GLU A 391 -15.42 16.59 43.87
CA GLU A 391 -16.57 16.89 44.73
C GLU A 391 -17.63 17.74 44.02
N ALA A 392 -17.21 18.79 43.30
CA ALA A 392 -18.10 19.66 42.56
C ALA A 392 -18.84 18.91 41.44
N LEU A 393 -18.12 18.09 40.65
CA LEU A 393 -18.68 17.27 39.60
C LEU A 393 -19.69 16.24 40.13
N THR A 394 -19.37 15.53 41.21
CA THR A 394 -20.28 14.54 41.81
C THR A 394 -21.60 15.18 42.22
N LYS A 395 -21.57 16.35 42.87
CA LYS A 395 -22.78 17.09 43.24
C LYS A 395 -23.58 17.50 41.99
N ARG A 396 -22.91 17.95 40.93
CA ARG A 396 -23.55 18.41 39.70
C ARG A 396 -24.21 17.28 38.91
N ILE A 397 -23.53 16.14 38.77
CA ILE A 397 -24.07 14.94 38.12
C ILE A 397 -25.34 14.47 38.85
N ALA A 398 -25.27 14.34 40.18
CA ALA A 398 -26.43 13.95 40.99
C ALA A 398 -27.61 14.94 40.90
N ALA A 399 -27.33 16.25 40.73
CA ALA A 399 -28.37 17.26 40.54
C ALA A 399 -29.03 17.16 39.15
N ASN A 400 -28.28 16.78 38.11
CA ASN A 400 -28.81 16.63 36.76
C ASN A 400 -29.62 15.34 36.60
N GLU A 401 -29.23 14.25 37.26
CA GLU A 401 -30.01 13.00 37.30
C GLU A 401 -31.38 13.17 37.96
N LYS A 402 -31.52 14.08 38.93
CA LYS A 402 -32.80 14.41 39.56
C LYS A 402 -33.74 15.26 38.70
N LYS A 403 -33.23 15.84 37.60
CA LYS A 403 -33.98 16.72 36.69
C LYS A 403 -34.37 16.04 35.37
N SER A 404 -33.71 14.93 35.03
CA SER A 404 -34.03 14.07 33.88
C SER A 404 -35.03 12.99 34.29
#